data_AF-A0A6P0Z2K9-F1
#
_entry.id   AF-A0A6P0Z2K9-F1
#
_cell.length_a   1.000
_cell.length_b   1.000
_cell.length_c   1.000
_cell.angle_alpha   90.00
_cell.angle_beta   90.00
_cell.angle_gamma   90.00
#
_symmetry.space_group_name_H-M   'P 1'
#
loop_
_entity.id
_entity.type
_entity.pdbx_description
1 polymer ?
#
loop_
_entity_poly.entity_id
_entity_poly.type
_entity_poly.pdbx_seq_one_letter_code
_entity_poly.pdbx_strand_id
1 'polypeptide(L)'
;MLPGQTPDPVRQQALAALISQFVQQGHPNEYAKFMAMSTVFQVDLELRNAQLARLLGWIQQEHPELHQEATKLVESTRAEFEKRVQA
;
A
#
# COMPACT_ATOMS: atom_id res chain seq x y z
N MET A 1 15.10 11.12 -6.28
CA MET A 1 13.81 11.40 -5.62
C MET A 1 13.16 10.08 -5.26
N LEU A 2 12.65 9.93 -4.04
CA LEU A 2 11.98 8.71 -3.61
C LEU A 2 10.59 8.64 -4.29
N PRO A 3 10.14 7.46 -4.79
CA PRO A 3 8.77 7.29 -5.24
C PRO A 3 7.82 7.60 -4.07
N GLY A 4 6.90 8.56 -4.26
CA GLY A 4 5.97 9.04 -3.23
C GLY A 4 6.03 10.54 -2.90
N GLN A 5 6.96 11.31 -3.50
CA GLN A 5 7.06 12.76 -3.28
C GLN A 5 6.27 13.63 -4.28
N THR A 6 5.65 13.03 -5.29
CA THR A 6 4.75 13.75 -6.20
C THR A 6 3.37 13.89 -5.55
N PRO A 7 2.77 15.10 -5.57
CA PRO A 7 1.37 15.27 -5.17
C PRO A 7 0.49 14.30 -5.95
N ASP A 8 -0.25 13.46 -5.23
CA ASP A 8 -1.19 12.51 -5.80
C ASP A 8 -2.61 13.08 -5.62
N PRO A 9 -3.15 13.80 -6.63
CA PRO A 9 -4.43 14.48 -6.50
C PRO A 9 -5.58 13.51 -6.28
N VAL A 10 -5.47 12.27 -6.78
CA VAL A 10 -6.48 11.23 -6.59
C VAL A 10 -6.48 10.78 -5.13
N ARG A 11 -5.30 10.52 -4.54
CA ARG A 11 -5.18 10.17 -3.12
C ARG A 11 -5.71 11.30 -2.22
N GLN A 12 -5.39 12.56 -2.54
CA GLN A 12 -5.86 13.72 -1.77
C GLN A 12 -7.38 13.88 -1.83
N GLN A 13 -7.98 13.69 -3.01
CA GLN A 13 -9.43 13.71 -3.18
C GLN A 13 -10.10 12.57 -2.43
N ALA A 14 -9.56 11.35 -2.50
CA ALA A 14 -10.09 10.20 -1.77
C ALA A 14 -10.05 10.43 -0.25
N LEU A 15 -8.94 10.97 0.26
CA LEU A 15 -8.79 11.31 1.68
C LEU A 15 -9.84 12.33 2.13
N ALA A 16 -10.02 13.42 1.36
CA ALA A 16 -11.00 14.46 1.68
C ALA A 16 -12.44 13.91 1.66
N ALA A 17 -12.77 13.06 0.69
CA ALA A 17 -14.07 12.41 0.59
C ALA A 17 -14.35 11.50 1.79
N LEU A 18 -13.37 10.67 2.18
CA LEU A 18 -13.49 9.78 3.35
C LEU A 18 -13.65 10.55 4.66
N ILE A 19 -12.91 11.65 4.86
CA ILE A 19 -13.08 12.52 6.04
C ILE A 19 -14.51 13.05 6.08
N SER A 20 -15.02 13.58 4.97
CA SER A 20 -16.39 14.10 4.89
C SER A 20 -17.42 13.02 5.21
N GLN A 21 -17.24 11.82 4.67
CA GLN A 21 -18.10 10.67 4.91
C GLN A 21 -18.12 10.27 6.40
N PHE A 22 -16.96 10.16 7.04
CA PHE A 22 -16.89 9.79 8.46
C PHE A 22 -17.47 10.88 9.37
N VAL A 23 -17.29 12.16 9.04
CA VAL A 23 -17.96 13.26 9.78
C VAL A 23 -19.48 13.18 9.61
N GLN A 24 -19.98 12.90 8.40
CA GLN A 24 -21.41 12.70 8.16
C GLN A 24 -21.99 11.48 8.92
N GLN A 25 -21.16 10.47 9.20
CA GLN A 25 -21.52 9.32 10.04
C GLN A 25 -21.52 9.64 11.55
N GLY A 26 -21.19 10.87 11.95
CA GLY A 26 -21.20 11.32 13.35
C GLY A 26 -19.86 11.21 14.07
N HIS A 27 -18.78 10.87 13.37
CA HIS A 27 -17.45 10.82 13.97
C HIS A 27 -16.87 12.22 14.23
N PRO A 28 -16.17 12.45 15.36
CA PRO A 28 -15.42 13.68 15.57
C PRO A 28 -14.39 13.91 14.45
N ASN A 29 -14.15 15.17 14.09
CA ASN A 29 -13.30 15.52 12.94
C ASN A 29 -11.89 14.90 13.00
N GLU A 30 -11.23 14.95 14.15
CA GLU A 30 -9.91 14.33 14.34
C GLU A 30 -9.95 12.80 14.18
N TYR A 31 -10.99 12.15 14.71
CA TYR A 31 -11.17 10.71 14.55
C TYR A 31 -11.43 10.32 13.09
N ALA A 32 -12.27 11.08 12.39
CA ALA A 32 -12.54 10.92 10.96
C ALA A 32 -11.27 11.05 10.11
N LYS A 33 -10.35 11.97 10.46
CA LYS A 33 -9.03 12.08 9.80
C LYS A 33 -8.20 10.82 9.97
N PHE A 34 -8.08 10.30 11.20
CA PHE A 34 -7.32 9.07 11.44
C PHE A 34 -7.90 7.89 10.69
N MET A 35 -9.23 7.71 10.72
CA MET A 35 -9.91 6.66 9.96
C MET A 35 -9.64 6.79 8.46
N ALA A 36 -9.83 7.98 7.89
CA ALA A 36 -9.61 8.22 6.47
C ALA A 36 -8.17 7.93 6.04
N MET A 37 -7.18 8.35 6.84
CA MET A 37 -5.79 8.03 6.58
C MET A 37 -5.56 6.51 6.62
N SER A 38 -5.98 5.83 7.68
CA SER A 38 -5.84 4.38 7.80
C SER A 38 -6.51 3.63 6.65
N THR A 39 -7.69 4.06 6.20
CA THR A 39 -8.39 3.47 5.05
C THR A 39 -7.59 3.65 3.76
N VAL A 40 -7.10 4.85 3.47
CA VAL A 40 -6.28 5.11 2.27
C VAL A 40 -4.99 4.28 2.30
N PHE A 41 -4.30 4.24 3.44
CA PHE A 41 -3.10 3.41 3.61
C PHE A 41 -3.39 1.92 3.39
N GLN A 42 -4.50 1.41 3.94
CA GLN A 42 -4.89 0.02 3.78
C GLN A 42 -5.15 -0.34 2.31
N VAL A 43 -5.91 0.50 1.60
CA VAL A 43 -6.20 0.29 0.17
C VAL A 43 -4.92 0.34 -0.67
N ASP A 44 -4.00 1.28 -0.37
CA ASP A 44 -2.71 1.36 -1.03
C ASP A 44 -1.86 0.09 -0.82
N LEU A 45 -1.84 -0.46 0.40
CA LEU A 45 -1.15 -1.72 0.71
C LEU A 45 -1.76 -2.91 -0.05
N GLU A 46 -3.09 -3.00 -0.08
CA GLU A 46 -3.80 -4.05 -0.81
C GLU A 46 -3.50 -3.99 -2.31
N LEU A 47 -3.51 -2.79 -2.91
CA LEU A 47 -3.17 -2.60 -4.32
C LEU A 47 -1.73 -3.06 -4.61
N ARG A 48 -0.77 -2.70 -3.75
CA ARG A 48 0.63 -3.11 -3.93
C ARG A 48 0.80 -4.61 -3.80
N ASN A 49 0.13 -5.23 -2.82
CA ASN A 49 0.14 -6.68 -2.66
C ASN A 49 -0.47 -7.39 -3.87
N ALA A 50 -1.60 -6.91 -4.40
CA ALA A 50 -2.23 -7.46 -5.60
C ALA A 50 -1.33 -7.33 -6.84
N GLN A 51 -0.66 -6.18 -7.00
CA GLN A 51 0.30 -5.96 -8.08
C GLN A 51 1.50 -6.91 -8.00
N LEU A 52 2.09 -7.08 -6.81
CA LEU A 52 3.20 -8.00 -6.58
C LEU A 52 2.80 -9.46 -6.78
N ALA A 53 1.63 -9.87 -6.28
CA ALA A 53 1.11 -11.23 -6.48
C ALA A 53 0.88 -11.52 -7.97
N ARG A 54 0.30 -10.56 -8.70
CA ARG A 54 0.12 -10.69 -10.15
C ARG A 54 1.45 -10.77 -10.90
N LEU A 55 2.44 -9.95 -10.50
CA LEU A 55 3.77 -9.97 -11.10
C LEU A 55 4.47 -11.31 -10.86
N LEU A 56 4.46 -11.83 -9.62
CA LEU A 56 5.06 -13.13 -9.30
C LEU A 56 4.35 -14.27 -10.06
N GLY A 57 3.02 -14.23 -10.14
CA GLY A 57 2.25 -15.20 -10.93
C GLY A 57 2.59 -15.16 -12.42
N TRP A 58 2.76 -13.96 -12.98
CA TRP A 58 3.21 -13.79 -14.37
C TRP A 58 4.64 -14.34 -14.57
N ILE A 59 5.57 -14.06 -13.65
CA ILE A 59 6.93 -14.63 -13.69
C ILE A 59 6.87 -16.16 -13.62
N GLN A 60 6.01 -16.73 -12.77
CA GLN A 60 5.85 -18.19 -12.66
C GLN A 60 5.45 -18.83 -13.99
N GLN A 61 4.57 -18.17 -14.74
CA GLN A 61 3.99 -18.69 -15.98
C GLN A 61 4.91 -18.48 -17.18
N GLU A 62 5.45 -17.27 -17.33
CA GLU A 62 6.19 -16.86 -18.53
C GLU A 62 7.71 -16.99 -18.38
N HIS A 63 8.22 -16.97 -17.15
CA HIS A 63 9.66 -16.96 -16.83
C HIS A 63 9.97 -17.85 -15.60
N PRO A 64 9.60 -19.15 -15.62
CA PRO A 64 9.68 -20.03 -14.45
C PRO A 64 11.10 -20.15 -13.87
N GLU A 65 12.13 -19.98 -14.69
CA GLU A 65 13.53 -19.95 -14.28
C GLU A 65 13.87 -18.80 -13.32
N LEU A 66 13.14 -17.68 -13.41
CA LEU A 66 13.34 -16.50 -12.55
C LEU A 66 12.44 -16.51 -11.30
N HIS A 67 11.41 -17.37 -11.27
CA HIS A 67 10.40 -17.34 -10.21
C HIS A 67 10.99 -17.48 -8.80
N GLN A 68 11.93 -18.41 -8.62
CA GLN A 68 12.54 -18.66 -7.33
C GLN A 68 13.35 -17.45 -6.84
N GLU A 69 14.11 -16.81 -7.73
CA GLU A 69 14.91 -15.62 -7.40
C GLU A 69 14.01 -14.41 -7.11
N ALA A 70 12.96 -14.20 -7.90
CA ALA A 70 11.98 -13.15 -7.70
C ALA A 70 11.26 -13.30 -6.34
N THR A 71 10.88 -14.52 -5.96
CA THR A 71 10.25 -14.80 -4.66
C THR A 71 11.22 -14.51 -3.52
N LYS A 72 12.48 -14.95 -3.63
CA LYS A 72 13.52 -14.66 -2.61
C LYS A 72 13.73 -13.15 -2.43
N LEU A 73 13.71 -12.38 -3.52
CA LEU A 73 13.86 -10.93 -3.48
C LEU A 73 12.70 -10.24 -2.74
N VAL A 74 11.46 -10.67 -2.97
CA VAL A 74 10.29 -10.14 -2.24
C VAL A 74 10.40 -10.46 -0.75
N GLU A 75 10.77 -11.69 -0.40
CA GLU A 75 10.96 -12.11 1.00
C GLU A 75 12.12 -11.38 1.70
N SER A 76 13.25 -11.18 1.01
CA SER A 76 14.37 -10.43 1.58
C SER A 76 13.99 -8.97 1.82
N THR A 77 13.22 -8.37 0.91
CA THR A 77 12.69 -7.00 1.08
C THR A 77 11.80 -6.89 2.31
N ARG A 78 10.92 -7.89 2.57
CA ARG A 78 10.12 -7.94 3.81
C ARG A 78 11.02 -8.00 5.04
N ALA A 79 11.99 -8.91 5.06
CA ALA A 79 12.90 -9.06 6.21
C ALA A 79 13.72 -7.79 6.48
N GLU A 80 14.17 -7.09 5.45
CA GLU A 80 14.86 -5.80 5.57
C GLU A 80 13.93 -4.69 6.10
N PHE A 81 12.66 -4.69 5.70
CA PHE A 81 11.67 -3.79 6.27
C PHE A 81 11.41 -4.07 7.74
N GLU A 82 11.16 -5.32 8.12
CA GLU A 82 10.93 -5.74 9.51
C GLU A 82 12.09 -5.32 10.43
N LYS A 83 13.34 -5.52 9.97
CA LYS A 83 14.54 -5.07 10.69
C LYS A 83 14.56 -3.56 10.90
N ARG A 84 14.12 -2.76 9.93
CA ARG A 84 14.08 -1.30 10.04
C ARG A 84 13.00 -0.79 11.00
N VAL A 85 11.89 -1.52 11.14
CA VAL A 85 10.79 -1.15 12.03
C VAL A 85 11.05 -1.59 13.48
N GLN A 86 11.84 -2.64 13.68
CA GLN A 86 12.22 -3.14 15.01
C GLN A 86 13.39 -2.38 15.65
N ALA A 87 14.12 -1.56 14.89
CA ALA A 87 15.25 -0.74 15.35
C ALA A 87 14.79 0.66 15.79
#